data_AF-A0A2M7FNJ2-F1
#
_entry.id   AF-A0A2M7FNJ2-F1
#
_cell.length_a   1.000
_cell.length_b   1.000
_cell.length_c   1.000
_cell.angle_alpha   90.00
_cell.angle_beta   90.00
_cell.angle_gamma   90.00
#
_symmetry.space_group_name_H-M   'P 1'
#
loop_
_entity.id
_entity.type
_entity.pdbx_description
1 polymer ?
#
loop_
_entity_poly.entity_id
_entity_poly.type
_entity_poly.pdbx_seq_one_letter_code
_entity_poly.pdbx_strand_id
1 'polypeptide(L)' 'VDLSGSWRRLTLTEALKEYASLDWDTITDQEIKAILDKNKFKIGGVYSRNKALFAIFDHLVTPKLIQPTWVIDYPV' A
#
# COMPACT_ATOMS: atom_id res chain seq x y z
N VAL A 1 21.62 -3.67 -7.38
CA VAL A 1 20.31 -4.13 -7.86
C VAL A 1 20.52 -5.49 -8.49
N ASP A 2 19.89 -6.53 -7.97
CA ASP A 2 20.04 -7.89 -8.50
C ASP A 2 18.95 -8.13 -9.56
N LEU A 3 19.37 -8.48 -10.78
CA LEU A 3 18.48 -8.66 -11.94
C LEU A 3 18.34 -10.14 -12.33
N SER A 4 18.76 -11.08 -11.48
CA SER A 4 18.97 -12.48 -11.83
C SER A 4 17.69 -13.33 -11.95
N GLY A 5 16.54 -12.70 -12.27
CA GLY A 5 15.39 -13.37 -12.89
C GLY A 5 14.26 -13.86 -11.98
N SER A 6 14.36 -13.70 -10.64
CA SER A 6 13.25 -14.01 -9.72
C SER A 6 12.79 -12.75 -8.99
N TRP A 7 11.91 -11.98 -9.64
CA TRP A 7 11.28 -10.82 -9.00
C TRP A 7 10.15 -11.27 -8.08
N ARG A 8 10.14 -10.72 -6.86
CA ARG A 8 9.12 -11.05 -5.87
C ARG A 8 7.76 -10.52 -6.37
N ARG A 9 6.74 -11.38 -6.36
CA ARG A 9 5.35 -10.99 -6.62
C ARG A 9 4.64 -10.89 -5.29
N LEU A 10 3.93 -9.79 -5.06
CA LEU A 10 3.17 -9.56 -3.84
C LEU A 10 1.90 -8.77 -4.16
N THR A 11 0.82 -9.06 -3.46
CA THR A 11 -0.41 -8.26 -3.61
C THR A 11 -0.26 -6.93 -2.90
N LEU A 12 -1.09 -5.95 -3.24
CA LEU A 12 -1.01 -4.64 -2.61
C LEU A 12 -1.30 -4.69 -1.10
N THR A 13 -2.21 -5.56 -0.68
CA THR A 13 -2.51 -5.83 0.74
C THR A 13 -1.36 -6.51 1.47
N GLU A 14 -0.69 -7.48 0.83
CA GLU A 14 0.51 -8.11 1.40
C GLU A 14 1.66 -7.12 1.54
N ALA A 15 1.84 -6.25 0.55
CA ALA A 15 2.85 -5.19 0.58
C ALA A 15 2.65 -4.26 1.79
N LEU A 16 1.41 -3.85 2.04
CA LEU A 16 1.09 -3.02 3.20
C LEU A 16 1.27 -3.76 4.53
N LYS A 17 0.93 -5.04 4.58
CA LYS A 17 1.16 -5.87 5.76
C LYS A 17 2.65 -6.00 6.08
N GLU A 18 3.47 -6.26 5.07
CA GLU A 18 4.90 -6.49 5.25
C GLU A 18 5.69 -5.21 5.52
N TYR A 19 5.41 -4.15 4.76
CA TYR A 19 6.20 -2.92 4.80
C TYR A 19 5.60 -1.85 5.70
N ALA A 20 4.28 -1.82 5.89
CA ALA A 20 3.60 -0.84 6.72
C ALA A 20 2.97 -1.45 7.99
N SER A 21 3.11 -2.77 8.20
CA SER A 21 2.52 -3.50 9.33
C SER A 21 1.00 -3.28 9.45
N LEU A 22 0.34 -3.07 8.31
CA LEU A 22 -1.08 -2.76 8.20
C LEU A 22 -1.82 -3.94 7.58
N ASP A 23 -2.65 -4.61 8.37
CA ASP A 23 -3.53 -5.67 7.89
C ASP A 23 -4.80 -5.08 7.29
N TRP A 24 -4.90 -5.08 5.96
CA TRP A 24 -6.06 -4.50 5.26
C TRP A 24 -7.38 -5.27 5.45
N ASP A 25 -7.27 -6.56 5.78
CA ASP A 25 -8.41 -7.44 6.05
C ASP A 25 -9.10 -7.07 7.37
N THR A 26 -8.31 -6.74 8.41
CA THR A 26 -8.82 -6.44 9.75
C THR A 26 -8.94 -4.95 10.05
N ILE A 27 -8.33 -4.09 9.23
CA ILE A 27 -8.39 -2.64 9.44
C ILE A 27 -9.82 -2.11 9.25
N THR A 28 -10.19 -1.17 10.10
CA THR A 28 -11.46 -0.45 10.00
C THR A 28 -11.31 0.88 9.25
N ASP A 29 -12.40 1.37 8.67
CA ASP A 29 -12.41 2.64 7.95
C ASP A 29 -11.97 3.84 8.82
N GLN A 30 -12.19 3.77 10.14
CA GLN A 30 -11.68 4.77 11.08
C GLN A 30 -10.16 4.76 11.18
N GLU A 31 -9.53 3.59 11.32
CA GLU A 31 -8.07 3.44 11.35
C GLU A 31 -7.45 3.93 10.04
N ILE A 32 -8.05 3.57 8.90
CA ILE A 32 -7.62 4.04 7.57
C ILE A 32 -7.64 5.57 7.52
N LYS A 33 -8.74 6.19 7.94
CA LYS A 33 -8.85 7.66 8.01
C LYS A 33 -7.82 8.28 8.95
N ALA A 34 -7.58 7.67 10.11
CA ALA A 34 -6.58 8.16 11.06
C ALA A 34 -5.17 8.13 10.46
N ILE A 35 -4.82 7.09 9.70
CA ILE A 35 -3.53 6.97 9.01
C ILE A 35 -3.41 8.03 7.90
N LEU A 36 -4.46 8.20 7.11
CA LEU A 36 -4.52 9.21 6.06
C LEU A 36 -4.35 10.62 6.63
N ASP A 37 -5.04 10.93 7.73
CA ASP A 37 -4.98 12.24 8.40
C ASP A 37 -3.60 12.46 9.02
N LYS A 38 -3.08 11.47 9.76
CA LYS A 38 -1.76 11.52 10.39
C LYS A 38 -0.62 11.72 9.39
N ASN A 39 -0.72 11.08 8.22
CA ASN A 39 0.28 11.22 7.15
C ASN A 39 -0.07 12.33 6.13
N LYS A 40 -1.21 13.01 6.30
CA LYS A 40 -1.74 14.02 5.38
C LYS A 40 -1.80 13.56 3.92
N PHE A 41 -2.19 12.31 3.70
CA PHE A 41 -2.36 11.75 2.36
C PHE A 41 -3.52 12.44 1.64
N LYS A 42 -3.23 13.07 0.50
CA LYS A 42 -4.21 13.81 -0.30
C LYS A 42 -5.01 12.83 -1.16
N ILE A 43 -6.16 12.42 -0.67
CA ILE A 43 -7.15 11.67 -1.45
C ILE A 43 -7.99 12.68 -2.23
N GLY A 44 -7.81 12.76 -3.54
CA GLY A 44 -8.61 13.63 -4.40
C GLY A 44 -10.05 13.12 -4.55
N GLY A 45 -11.02 13.96 -4.17
CA GLY A 45 -12.46 13.72 -4.38
C GLY A 45 -13.11 12.85 -3.32
N VAL A 46 -13.95 11.91 -3.74
CA VAL A 46 -14.68 11.00 -2.83
C VAL A 46 -13.70 10.04 -2.16
N TYR A 47 -13.77 9.96 -0.82
CA TYR A 47 -13.07 8.96 -0.04
C TYR A 47 -13.51 7.56 -0.48
N SER A 48 -12.55 6.74 -0.89
CA SER A 48 -12.77 5.33 -1.18
C SER A 48 -11.70 4.53 -0.49
N ARG A 49 -12.10 3.42 0.14
CA ARG A 49 -11.20 2.48 0.82
C ARG A 49 -10.03 2.08 -0.10
N ASN A 50 -10.31 1.81 -1.38
CA ASN A 50 -9.31 1.47 -2.40
C ASN A 50 -8.34 2.62 -2.72
N LYS A 51 -8.83 3.87 -2.81
CA LYS A 51 -7.96 5.04 -3.01
C LYS A 51 -7.05 5.30 -1.82
N ALA A 52 -7.57 5.11 -0.61
CA ALA A 52 -6.80 5.25 0.61
C ALA A 52 -5.67 4.22 0.67
N LEU A 53 -6.00 2.96 0.38
CA LEU A 53 -5.06 1.85 0.26
C LEU A 53 -3.91 2.21 -0.70
N PHE A 54 -4.24 2.67 -1.91
CA PHE A 54 -3.27 3.02 -2.93
C PHE A 54 -2.36 4.18 -2.47
N ALA A 55 -2.93 5.24 -1.88
CA ALA A 55 -2.13 6.36 -1.37
C ALA A 55 -1.17 5.94 -0.25
N ILE A 56 -1.61 5.08 0.66
CA ILE A 56 -0.77 4.54 1.73
C ILE A 56 0.36 3.69 1.13
N PHE A 57 0.04 2.82 0.16
CA PHE A 57 1.02 2.00 -0.55
C PHE A 57 2.06 2.87 -1.26
N ASP A 58 1.63 3.89 -2.01
CA ASP A 58 2.51 4.75 -2.79
C ASP A 58 3.56 5.46 -1.92
N HIS A 59 3.13 5.94 -0.74
CA HIS A 59 3.99 6.69 0.15
C HIS A 59 4.78 5.83 1.16
N LEU A 60 4.21 4.74 1.68
CA LEU A 60 4.87 3.93 2.71
C LEU A 60 5.66 2.74 2.14
N VAL A 61 5.22 2.20 1.00
CA VAL A 61 5.70 0.92 0.48
C VAL A 61 6.60 1.12 -0.73
N THR A 62 6.22 1.96 -1.70
CA THR A 62 7.06 2.28 -2.88
C THR A 62 8.50 2.69 -2.54
N PRO A 63 8.78 3.57 -1.56
CA PRO A 63 10.17 3.92 -1.23
C PRO A 63 10.96 2.79 -0.55
N LYS A 64 10.28 1.77 0.00
CA LYS A 64 10.93 0.59 0.61
C LYS A 64 11.22 -0.52 -0.40
N LEU A 65 10.55 -0.50 -1.56
CA LEU A 65 10.72 -1.44 -2.65
C LEU A 65 11.97 -1.09 -3.48
N ILE A 66 13.15 -1.34 -2.91
CA ILE A 66 14.45 -1.09 -3.57
C ILE A 66 14.74 -2.13 -4.67
N GLN A 67 14.23 -3.35 -4.49
CA GLN A 67 14.39 -4.47 -5.42
C GLN A 67 13.21 -4.54 -6.39
N PRO A 68 13.44 -4.98 -7.65
CA PRO A 68 12.37 -5.15 -8.62
C PRO A 68 11.32 -6.13 -8.08
N THR A 69 10.14 -5.60 -7.83
CA THR A 69 9.02 -6.29 -7.20
C THR A 69 7.76 -6.03 -8.00
N TRP A 70 6.99 -7.08 -8.25
CA TRP A 70 5.72 -7.00 -8.96
C TRP A 70 4.59 -6.92 -7.95
N VAL A 71 3.97 -5.73 -7.88
CA VAL A 71 2.76 -5.53 -7.08
C VAL A 71 1.54 -5.78 -7.96
N ILE A 72 0.72 -6.74 -7.56
CA ILE A 72 -0.47 -7.19 -8.28
C ILE A 72 -1.73 -7.00 -7.41
N ASP A 73 -2.90 -7.23 -7.99
CA ASP A 73 -4.19 -7.15 -7.28
C ASP A 73 -4.52 -5.72 -6.80
N TYR A 74 -4.40 -4.74 -7.71
CA TYR A 74 -4.90 -3.40 -7.45
C TYR A 74 -6.43 -3.45 -7.40
N PRO A 75 -7.04 -3.03 -6.28
CA PRO A 75 -8.49 -3.05 -6.18
C PRO A 75 -9.09 -2.00 -7.13
N VAL A 76 -10.13 -2.41 -7.86
CA VAL A 76 -10.88 -1.58 -8.82
C VAL A 76 -11.87 -0.63 -8.14
#